data_AF-V4UHN5-F1
#
_entry.id   AF-V4UHN5-F1
#
_cell.length_a   1.000
_cell.length_b   1.000
_cell.length_c   1.000
_cell.angle_alpha   90.00
_cell.angle_beta   90.00
_cell.angle_gamma   90.00
#
_symmetry.space_group_name_H-M   'P 1'
#
loop_
_entity.id
_entity.type
_entity.pdbx_description
1 polymer ?
#
loop_
_entity_poly.entity_id
_entity_poly.type
_entity_poly.pdbx_seq_one_letter_code
_entity_poly.pdbx_strand_id
1 'polypeptide(L)'
;VKLYDHRLTTRGAVQSYEGHVNSHTRIQLGVDQSERFVMSGGEDCKLRIWSIRSGELVFEDKFSNSVPSAVCWRTQRSMGPQIEGKIHEEFDLGQRHSWEAWIGTQEGLFRMNWS
;
A
#
# COMPACT_ATOMS: atom_id res chain seq x y z
N VAL A 1 10.82 5.54 6.79
CA VAL A 1 10.38 6.12 5.50
C VAL A 1 9.93 7.56 5.74
N LYS A 2 10.15 8.49 4.81
CA LYS A 2 9.74 9.91 4.96
C LYS A 2 8.91 10.35 3.75
N LEU A 3 7.83 11.08 4.02
CA LEU A 3 7.00 11.72 3.00
C LEU A 3 7.40 13.19 2.88
N TYR A 4 7.52 13.68 1.65
CA TYR A 4 7.84 15.08 1.37
C TYR A 4 6.78 15.64 0.41
N ASP A 5 6.37 16.88 0.65
CA ASP A 5 5.58 17.65 -0.31
C ASP A 5 6.54 18.39 -1.25
N HIS A 6 6.49 18.05 -2.54
CA HIS A 6 7.37 18.65 -3.55
C HIS A 6 7.14 20.15 -3.73
N ARG A 7 5.98 20.68 -3.33
CA ARG A 7 5.68 22.13 -3.35
C ARG A 7 6.33 22.86 -2.17
N LEU A 8 6.73 22.13 -1.12
CA LEU A 8 7.25 22.65 0.13
C LEU A 8 8.72 22.21 0.35
N THR A 9 9.56 22.37 -0.66
CA THR A 9 10.95 21.85 -0.67
C THR A 9 11.82 22.32 0.49
N THR A 10 11.52 23.47 1.09
CA THR A 10 12.28 24.04 2.21
C THR A 10 11.81 23.56 3.58
N ARG A 11 10.65 22.90 3.66
CA ARG A 11 9.97 22.61 4.93
C ARG A 11 10.35 21.26 5.55
N GLY A 12 11.18 20.47 4.87
CA GLY A 12 11.56 19.13 5.30
C GLY A 12 10.44 18.10 5.08
N ALA A 13 10.52 16.98 5.79
CA ALA A 13 9.53 15.90 5.68
C ALA A 13 8.20 16.34 6.29
N VAL A 14 7.09 16.09 5.57
CA VAL A 14 5.73 16.33 6.09
C VAL A 14 5.27 15.23 7.04
N GLN A 15 5.78 14.00 6.84
CA GLN A 15 5.48 12.85 7.68
C GLN A 15 6.68 11.90 7.73
N SER A 16 6.84 11.19 8.86
CA SER A 16 7.78 10.08 9.01
C SER A 16 7.03 8.82 9.41
N TYR A 17 7.39 7.70 8.78
CA TYR A 17 6.86 6.37 9.07
C TYR A 17 8.02 5.50 9.56
N GLU A 18 8.02 5.21 10.87
CA GLU A 18 9.13 4.54 11.56
C GLU A 18 8.86 3.05 11.80
N GLY A 19 9.88 2.33 12.28
CA GLY A 19 9.79 0.93 12.69
C GLY A 19 10.64 -0.04 11.87
N HIS A 20 10.99 0.30 10.62
CA HIS A 20 11.86 -0.56 9.81
C HIS A 20 13.27 -0.68 10.39
N VAL A 21 13.77 -1.91 10.47
CA VAL A 21 15.20 -2.18 10.58
C VAL A 21 15.72 -2.55 9.20
N ASN A 22 16.60 -1.71 8.65
CA ASN A 22 17.11 -1.88 7.30
C ASN A 22 18.49 -1.23 7.14
N SER A 23 19.44 -1.97 6.56
CA SER A 23 20.84 -1.58 6.48
C SER A 23 21.32 -1.37 5.04
N HIS A 24 20.97 -2.26 4.10
CA HIS A 24 21.56 -2.27 2.76
C HIS A 24 20.56 -2.50 1.63
N THR A 25 19.42 -3.13 1.90
CA THR A 25 18.42 -3.45 0.88
C THR A 25 17.55 -2.24 0.56
N ARG A 26 17.06 -2.17 -0.67
CA ARG A 26 16.05 -1.17 -1.03
C ARG A 26 14.73 -1.55 -0.39
N ILE A 27 14.16 -0.65 0.40
CA ILE A 27 12.81 -0.79 0.93
C ILE A 27 11.80 -0.68 -0.21
N GLN A 28 10.94 -1.68 -0.33
CA GLN A 28 9.82 -1.66 -1.28
C GLN A 28 8.67 -0.84 -0.69
N LEU A 29 8.03 -0.02 -1.54
CA LEU A 29 6.97 0.89 -1.14
C LEU A 29 5.83 0.85 -2.16
N GLY A 30 4.61 0.85 -1.67
CA GLY A 30 3.41 0.96 -2.50
C GLY A 30 2.39 1.87 -1.84
N VAL A 31 1.77 2.76 -2.60
CA VAL A 31 0.66 3.61 -2.16
C VAL A 31 -0.63 3.08 -2.78
N ASP A 32 -1.69 2.99 -1.99
CA ASP A 32 -2.97 2.53 -2.50
C ASP A 32 -3.59 3.57 -3.43
N GLN A 33 -4.50 3.15 -4.31
CA GLN A 33 -5.08 4.02 -5.33
C GLN A 33 -5.90 5.20 -4.77
N SER A 34 -6.38 5.09 -3.53
CA SER A 34 -7.10 6.18 -2.86
C SER A 34 -6.19 7.10 -2.03
N GLU A 35 -4.87 6.87 -2.07
CA GLU A 35 -3.86 7.67 -1.37
C GLU A 35 -4.11 7.77 0.16
N ARG A 36 -4.72 6.73 0.73
CA ARG A 36 -5.01 6.63 2.17
C ARG A 36 -3.93 5.87 2.92
N PHE A 37 -3.27 4.92 2.26
CA PHE A 37 -2.34 3.99 2.87
C PHE A 37 -1.04 3.88 2.08
N VAL A 38 0.05 3.80 2.81
CA VAL A 38 1.36 3.41 2.30
C VAL A 38 1.74 2.07 2.92
N MET A 39 2.20 1.13 2.09
CA MET A 39 2.67 -0.18 2.50
C MET A 39 4.17 -0.29 2.21
N SER A 40 4.87 -0.98 3.11
CA SER A 40 6.31 -1.19 2.97
C SER A 40 6.80 -2.47 3.64
N GLY A 41 7.95 -2.97 3.17
CA GLY A 41 8.68 -4.10 3.76
C GLY A 41 10.19 -3.87 3.75
N GLY A 42 10.89 -4.32 4.79
CA GLY A 42 12.34 -4.16 4.96
C GLY A 42 13.06 -5.44 5.41
N GLU A 43 14.34 -5.32 5.76
CA GLU A 43 15.20 -6.44 6.19
C GLU A 43 14.72 -7.18 7.45
N ASP A 44 13.94 -6.52 8.29
CA ASP A 44 13.26 -7.17 9.42
C ASP A 44 12.15 -8.16 8.99
N CYS A 45 11.92 -8.31 7.69
CA CYS A 45 10.93 -9.17 7.06
C CYS A 45 9.48 -8.85 7.49
N LYS A 46 9.27 -7.67 8.07
CA LYS A 46 7.94 -7.20 8.48
C LYS A 46 7.31 -6.36 7.38
N LEU A 47 6.08 -6.71 7.03
CA LEU A 47 5.19 -5.85 6.26
C LEU A 47 4.55 -4.85 7.21
N ARG A 48 4.50 -3.59 6.80
CA ARG A 48 3.84 -2.54 7.55
C ARG A 48 2.98 -1.70 6.63
N ILE A 49 1.86 -1.23 7.16
CA ILE A 49 0.94 -0.31 6.49
C ILE A 49 0.69 0.85 7.43
N TRP A 50 0.80 2.07 6.89
CA TRP A 50 0.50 3.30 7.62
C TRP A 50 -0.62 4.07 6.94
N SER A 51 -1.42 4.75 7.76
CA SER A 51 -2.31 5.82 7.32
C SER A 51 -1.47 7.00 6.85
N ILE A 52 -1.67 7.44 5.60
CA ILE A 52 -0.98 8.62 5.05
C ILE A 52 -1.43 9.89 5.77
N ARG A 53 -2.72 9.97 6.15
CA ARG A 53 -3.30 11.15 6.78
C ARG A 53 -2.85 11.34 8.22
N SER A 54 -2.90 10.28 9.03
CA SER A 54 -2.55 10.36 10.46
C SER A 54 -1.09 10.03 10.75
N GLY A 55 -0.42 9.32 9.84
CA GLY A 55 0.92 8.80 10.09
C GLY A 55 0.97 7.52 10.93
N GLU A 56 -0.17 7.05 11.40
CA GLU A 56 -0.25 5.92 12.32
C GLU A 56 -0.01 4.61 11.60
N LEU A 57 0.70 3.70 12.28
CA LEU A 57 0.86 2.31 11.86
C LEU A 57 -0.49 1.59 12.07
N VAL A 58 -1.12 1.18 10.97
CA VAL A 58 -2.42 0.50 11.00
C VAL A 58 -2.30 -1.02 10.96
N PHE A 59 -1.17 -1.53 10.45
CA PHE A 59 -0.90 -2.96 10.36
C PHE A 59 0.60 -3.23 10.40
N GLU A 60 0.99 -4.28 11.12
CA GLU A 60 2.33 -4.86 11.10
C GLU A 60 2.21 -6.38 11.18
N ASP A 61 2.91 -7.09 10.28
CA ASP A 61 2.96 -8.56 10.31
C ASP A 61 4.27 -9.09 9.71
N LYS A 62 4.72 -10.24 10.22
CA LYS A 62 5.85 -11.00 9.68
C LYS A 62 5.31 -12.25 8.97
N PHE A 63 4.77 -12.05 7.79
CA PHE A 63 4.16 -13.12 6.99
C PHE A 63 5.18 -14.06 6.31
N SER A 64 6.46 -13.65 6.22
CA SER A 64 7.55 -14.40 5.57
C SER A 64 8.86 -14.25 6.36
N ASN A 65 9.80 -15.18 6.17
CA ASN A 65 11.17 -15.06 6.70
C ASN A 65 12.15 -14.43 5.70
N SER A 66 11.62 -13.94 4.57
CA SER A 66 12.37 -13.29 3.51
C SER A 66 11.98 -11.83 3.37
N VAL A 67 12.93 -11.00 2.93
CA VAL A 67 12.69 -9.58 2.68
C VAL A 67 11.69 -9.42 1.53
N PRO A 68 10.64 -8.60 1.68
CA PRO A 68 9.73 -8.27 0.58
C PRO A 68 10.49 -7.66 -0.60
N SER A 69 10.45 -8.34 -1.75
CA SER A 69 11.15 -7.94 -2.98
C SER A 69 10.28 -7.10 -3.91
N ALA A 70 8.95 -7.20 -3.79
CA ALA A 70 7.99 -6.36 -4.49
C ALA A 70 6.70 -6.22 -3.67
N VAL A 71 6.05 -5.06 -3.73
CA VAL A 71 4.73 -4.83 -3.14
C VAL A 71 3.84 -4.10 -4.15
N CYS A 72 2.57 -4.50 -4.27
CA CYS A 72 1.65 -3.87 -5.21
C CYS A 72 0.22 -3.92 -4.66
N TRP A 73 -0.42 -2.76 -4.52
CA TRP A 73 -1.84 -2.70 -4.19
C TRP A 73 -2.69 -3.14 -5.38
N ARG A 74 -3.81 -3.81 -5.11
CA ARG A 74 -4.82 -4.06 -6.12
C ARG A 74 -5.39 -2.72 -6.59
N THR A 75 -5.30 -2.47 -7.90
CA THR A 75 -6.03 -1.36 -8.51
C THR A 75 -7.51 -1.74 -8.62
N GLN A 76 -8.39 -0.90 -8.07
CA GLN A 76 -9.80 -0.95 -8.42
C GLN A 76 -9.93 -0.35 -9.82
N ARG A 77 -10.60 -1.08 -10.72
CA ARG A 77 -10.84 -0.61 -12.07
C ARG A 77 -11.78 0.59 -11.98
N SER A 78 -11.24 1.80 -12.14
CA SER A 78 -12.04 2.97 -12.43
C SER A 78 -12.75 2.67 -13.75
N MET A 79 -14.06 2.47 -13.67
CA MET A 79 -14.90 2.38 -14.87
C MET A 79 -14.65 3.67 -15.66
N GLY A 80 -14.21 3.53 -16.92
CA GLY A 80 -13.96 4.65 -17.81
C GLY A 80 -15.21 5.51 -18.05
N PRO A 81 -15.11 6.60 -18.83
CA PRO A 81 -16.27 7.44 -19.12
C PRO A 81 -17.41 6.58 -19.65
N GLN A 82 -18.56 6.67 -18.98
CA GLN A 82 -19.79 6.02 -19.37
C GLN A 82 -20.14 6.53 -20.78
N ILE A 83 -20.00 5.69 -21.79
CA ILE A 83 -20.58 5.98 -23.11
C ILE A 83 -22.09 5.89 -22.89
N GLU A 84 -22.79 7.02 -23.06
CA GLU A 84 -24.24 7.14 -22.93
C GLU A 84 -24.94 6.01 -23.71
N GLY A 85 -25.77 5.23 -23.01
CA GLY A 85 -26.77 4.38 -23.67
C GLY A 85 -26.84 2.90 -23.31
N LYS A 86 -26.13 2.39 -22.29
CA LYS A 86 -26.43 1.06 -21.73
C LYS A 86 -26.60 1.11 -20.23
N ILE A 87 -27.87 1.11 -19.81
CA ILE A 87 -28.26 0.63 -18.48
C ILE A 87 -27.99 -0.87 -18.49
N HIS A 88 -26.83 -1.28 -17.98
CA HIS A 88 -26.70 -2.58 -17.36
C HIS A 88 -26.79 -2.35 -15.86
N GLU A 89 -27.90 -2.81 -15.31
CA GLU A 89 -28.04 -3.10 -13.89
C GLU A 89 -26.93 -4.09 -13.52
N GLU A 90 -25.83 -3.58 -12.97
CA GLU A 90 -24.85 -4.43 -12.34
C GLU A 90 -24.54 -3.87 -10.96
N PHE A 91 -25.43 -4.28 -10.05
CA PHE A 91 -25.20 -4.59 -8.65
C PHE A 91 -24.10 -3.78 -7.95
N ASP A 92 -24.58 -2.89 -7.10
CA ASP A 92 -23.93 -2.44 -5.87
C ASP A 92 -23.77 -3.67 -4.93
N LEU A 93 -22.97 -4.66 -5.33
CA LEU A 93 -22.53 -5.75 -4.48
C LEU A 93 -21.54 -5.12 -3.50
N GLY A 94 -22.10 -4.58 -2.41
CA GLY A 94 -21.45 -4.07 -1.22
C GLY A 94 -19.95 -3.88 -1.35
N GLN A 95 -19.52 -2.62 -1.52
CA GLN A 95 -18.15 -2.16 -1.35
C GLN A 95 -17.66 -2.49 0.08
N ARG A 96 -17.38 -3.77 0.34
CA ARG A 96 -16.45 -4.16 1.39
C ARG A 96 -15.15 -3.52 0.95
N HIS A 97 -14.73 -2.49 1.69
CA HIS A 97 -13.45 -1.83 1.48
C HIS A 97 -12.30 -2.78 1.84
N SER A 98 -12.26 -3.97 1.24
CA SER A 98 -11.18 -4.90 1.45
C SER A 98 -9.96 -4.36 0.75
N TRP A 99 -8.96 -3.94 1.51
CA TRP A 99 -7.69 -3.54 0.91
C TRP A 99 -6.98 -4.82 0.51
N GLU A 100 -6.59 -4.94 -0.75
CA GLU A 100 -5.91 -6.11 -1.26
C GLU A 100 -4.57 -5.72 -1.84
N ALA A 101 -3.56 -6.55 -1.61
CA ALA A 101 -2.22 -6.34 -2.14
C ALA A 101 -1.54 -7.66 -2.49
N TRP A 102 -0.62 -7.59 -3.44
CA TRP A 102 0.31 -8.64 -3.77
C TRP A 102 1.70 -8.32 -3.23
N ILE A 103 2.37 -9.33 -2.67
CA ILE A 103 3.68 -9.20 -2.07
C ILE A 103 4.58 -10.31 -2.59
N GLY A 104 5.65 -9.93 -3.28
CA GLY A 104 6.70 -10.85 -3.72
C GLY A 104 7.79 -10.97 -2.67
N THR A 105 8.27 -12.18 -2.46
CA THR A 105 9.43 -12.51 -1.62
C THR A 105 10.26 -13.61 -2.29
N GLN A 106 11.39 -13.99 -1.70
CA GLN A 106 12.13 -15.17 -2.13
C GLN A 106 11.37 -16.49 -1.88
N GLU A 107 10.46 -16.52 -0.92
CA GLU A 107 9.62 -17.69 -0.58
C GLU A 107 8.41 -17.85 -1.51
N GLY A 108 8.04 -16.80 -2.25
CA GLY A 108 6.95 -16.84 -3.21
C GLY A 108 6.17 -15.53 -3.31
N LEU A 109 5.02 -15.63 -3.98
CA LEU A 109 4.09 -14.53 -4.21
C LEU A 109 2.85 -14.72 -3.32
N PHE A 110 2.56 -13.71 -2.50
CA PHE A 110 1.48 -13.73 -1.53
C PHE A 110 0.39 -12.73 -1.90
N ARG A 111 -0.87 -13.15 -1.76
CA ARG A 111 -2.04 -12.26 -1.84
C ARG A 111 -2.54 -11.96 -0.44
N MET A 112 -2.53 -10.70 -0.06
CA MET A 112 -3.07 -10.21 1.20
C MET A 112 -4.40 -9.51 0.98
N ASN A 113 -5.34 -9.74 1.89
CA ASN A 113 -6.64 -9.07 1.94
C ASN A 113 -6.91 -8.71 3.40
N TRP A 114 -7.29 -7.45 3.63
CA TRP A 114 -7.70 -6.93 4.93
C TRP A 114 -9.14 -6.43 4.83
N SER A 115 -10.02 -6.89 5.72
CA SER A 115 -11.46 -6.60 5.76
C SER A 115 -11.83 -5.55 6.79
#